data_AF-A0AAW8R7E0-F1
#
_entry.id   AF-A0AAW8R7E0-F1
#
_cell.length_a   1.000
_cell.length_b   1.000
_cell.length_c   1.000
_cell.angle_alpha   90.00
_cell.angle_beta   90.00
_cell.angle_gamma   90.00
#
_symmetry.space_group_name_H-M   'P 1'
#
loop_
_entity.id
_entity.type
_entity.pdbx_description
1 polymer ?
#
loop_
_entity_poly.entity_id
_entity_poly.type
_entity_poly.pdbx_seq_one_letter_code
_entity_poly.pdbx_strand_id
1 'polypeptide(L)'
;MKFFSKSSLKLSVVALTAMLGSGCASTFEISNPLANLEPWVKPYERSNLADPIMSMNRNPVALAYAKHVFESREGARGADGGAGGGCGCN
;
A
#
# COMPACT_ATOMS: atom_id res chain seq x y z
N MET A 1 -16.02 25.75 43.78
CA MET A 1 -15.00 24.83 43.23
C MET A 1 -15.02 23.50 43.97
N LYS A 2 -15.79 22.51 43.49
CA LYS A 2 -15.79 21.12 44.02
C LYS A 2 -16.35 20.20 42.93
N PHE A 3 -15.54 19.88 41.92
CA PHE A 3 -15.98 19.10 40.75
C PHE A 3 -15.22 17.78 40.52
N PHE A 4 -14.28 17.39 41.38
CA PHE A 4 -13.56 16.12 41.21
C PHE A 4 -13.85 15.16 42.36
N SER A 5 -14.90 14.35 42.19
CA SER A 5 -15.13 13.16 43.00
C SER A 5 -14.13 12.07 42.58
N LYS A 6 -13.63 11.28 43.54
CA LYS A 6 -12.69 10.17 43.28
C LYS A 6 -13.23 9.17 42.24
N SER A 7 -14.55 9.07 42.10
CA SER A 7 -15.21 8.24 41.09
C SER A 7 -15.07 8.78 39.67
N SER A 8 -15.12 10.10 39.46
CA SER A 8 -14.97 10.71 38.13
C SER A 8 -13.51 10.70 37.65
N LEU A 9 -12.54 10.77 38.56
CA LEU A 9 -11.12 10.62 38.22
C LEU A 9 -10.76 9.17 37.83
N LYS A 10 -11.35 8.17 38.49
CA LYS A 10 -11.18 6.76 38.10
C LYS A 10 -11.77 6.48 36.71
N LEU A 11 -12.94 7.05 36.43
CA LEU A 11 -13.61 6.88 35.15
C LEU A 11 -12.81 7.52 33.99
N SER A 12 -12.18 8.68 34.21
CA SER A 12 -11.34 9.32 33.19
C SER A 12 -10.04 8.54 32.93
N VAL A 13 -9.42 7.95 33.96
CA VAL A 13 -8.20 7.14 33.82
C VAL A 13 -8.48 5.86 33.01
N VAL A 14 -9.60 5.18 33.27
CA VAL A 14 -10.00 3.98 32.51
C VAL A 14 -10.33 4.31 31.05
N ALA A 15 -10.96 5.47 30.80
CA ALA A 15 -11.24 5.90 29.43
C ALA A 15 -9.96 6.23 28.64
N LEU A 16 -8.95 6.85 29.28
CA LEU A 16 -7.67 7.16 28.64
C LEU A 16 -6.85 5.92 28.30
N THR A 17 -6.79 4.93 29.20
CA THR A 17 -6.04 3.69 28.94
C THR A 17 -6.68 2.83 27.85
N ALA A 18 -8.02 2.83 27.76
CA ALA A 18 -8.74 2.12 26.69
C ALA A 18 -8.49 2.74 25.30
N MET A 19 -8.43 4.07 25.20
CA MET A 19 -8.19 4.75 23.92
C MET A 19 -6.76 4.63 23.41
N LEU A 20 -5.78 4.46 24.31
CA LEU A 20 -4.39 4.19 23.91
C LEU A 20 -4.16 2.72 23.50
N GLY A 21 -5.01 1.79 23.97
CA GLY A 21 -4.95 0.37 23.62
C GLY A 21 -5.70 -0.03 22.34
N SER A 22 -6.58 0.83 21.82
CA SER A 22 -7.36 0.60 20.60
C SER A 22 -6.69 1.19 19.35
N GLY A 23 -5.39 0.94 19.18
CA GLY A 23 -4.72 1.17 17.91
C GLY A 23 -4.88 -0.06 17.01
N CYS A 24 -5.24 0.13 15.73
CA CYS A 24 -5.37 -0.95 14.74
C CYS A 24 -4.04 -1.68 14.40
N ALA A 25 -2.98 -1.47 15.19
CA ALA A 25 -1.65 -2.05 14.96
C ALA A 25 -1.37 -3.30 15.82
N SER A 26 -2.25 -3.68 16.76
CA SER A 26 -1.97 -4.80 17.68
C SER A 26 -2.65 -6.13 17.34
N THR A 27 -3.43 -6.22 16.27
CA THR A 27 -3.90 -7.52 15.74
C THR A 27 -2.99 -8.03 14.62
N PHE A 28 -1.68 -8.15 14.84
CA PHE A 28 -0.84 -8.86 13.86
C PHE A 28 0.48 -9.43 14.38
N GLU A 29 0.49 -10.19 15.47
CA GLU A 29 1.64 -11.07 15.74
C GLU A 29 1.22 -12.47 16.24
N ILE A 30 0.03 -12.65 16.84
CA ILE A 30 -0.36 -13.94 17.45
C ILE A 30 -1.18 -14.84 16.50
N SER A 31 -1.76 -14.33 15.41
CA SER A 31 -2.70 -15.08 14.58
C SER A 31 -2.50 -14.99 13.07
N ASN A 32 -1.31 -14.59 12.59
CA ASN A 32 -1.03 -14.67 11.16
C ASN A 32 -0.32 -15.99 10.82
N PRO A 33 -1.05 -17.05 10.42
CA PRO A 33 -0.42 -18.30 9.95
C PRO A 33 0.43 -18.12 8.68
N LEU A 34 0.42 -16.94 8.06
CA LEU A 34 1.25 -16.60 6.90
C LEU A 34 2.66 -16.09 7.28
N ALA A 35 2.92 -15.75 8.55
CA ALA A 35 4.22 -15.24 8.97
C ALA A 35 5.34 -16.31 8.94
N ASN A 36 4.97 -17.59 8.90
CA ASN A 36 5.88 -18.74 8.85
C ASN A 36 5.62 -19.64 7.62
N LEU A 37 5.14 -19.08 6.51
CA LEU A 37 4.95 -19.86 5.29
C LEU A 37 6.29 -20.13 4.61
N GLU A 38 6.92 -21.27 4.93
CA GLU A 38 7.95 -21.91 4.08
C GLU A 38 7.24 -22.65 2.94
N PRO A 39 7.59 -22.37 1.67
CA PRO A 39 8.99 -22.28 1.25
C PRO A 39 9.32 -20.92 0.62
N TRP A 40 10.15 -20.13 1.30
CA TRP A 40 10.78 -18.99 0.62
C TRP A 40 11.88 -19.48 -0.31
N VAL A 41 11.89 -18.95 -1.54
CA VAL A 41 13.04 -19.08 -2.44
C VAL A 41 14.18 -18.24 -1.88
N LYS A 42 15.39 -18.80 -1.82
CA LYS A 42 16.54 -18.06 -1.30
C LYS A 42 16.76 -16.79 -2.14
N PRO A 43 17.23 -15.67 -1.57
CA PRO A 43 17.31 -14.39 -2.28
C PRO A 43 18.03 -14.46 -3.63
N TYR A 44 19.06 -15.30 -3.74
CA TYR A 44 19.85 -15.53 -4.95
C TYR A 44 19.24 -16.53 -5.94
N GLU A 45 18.25 -17.32 -5.53
CA GLU A 45 17.50 -18.22 -6.42
C GLU A 45 16.28 -17.52 -7.05
N ARG A 46 15.89 -16.34 -6.54
CA ARG A 46 14.74 -15.57 -7.05
C ARG A 46 14.89 -15.14 -8.51
N SER A 47 16.12 -14.98 -9.01
CA SER A 47 16.37 -14.68 -10.42
C SER A 47 15.84 -15.78 -11.35
N ASN A 48 15.79 -17.03 -10.90
CA ASN A 48 15.35 -18.16 -11.70
C ASN A 48 13.83 -18.18 -11.90
N LEU A 49 13.10 -17.44 -11.07
CA LEU A 49 11.66 -17.29 -11.22
C LEU A 49 11.30 -16.22 -12.27
N ALA A 50 12.25 -15.36 -12.64
CA ALA A 50 12.03 -14.31 -13.62
C ALA A 50 12.23 -14.83 -15.06
N ASP A 51 11.20 -15.47 -15.62
CA ASP A 51 11.20 -15.88 -17.02
C ASP A 51 11.41 -14.68 -17.97
N PRO A 52 12.15 -14.85 -19.09
CA PRO A 52 12.37 -13.79 -20.08
C PRO A 52 11.09 -13.21 -20.68
N ILE A 53 9.97 -13.95 -20.64
CA ILE A 53 8.66 -13.50 -21.11
C ILE A 53 8.05 -12.42 -20.20
N MET A 54 8.42 -12.37 -18.93
CA MET A 54 7.97 -11.36 -17.96
C MET A 54 8.76 -10.05 -18.06
N SER A 55 9.74 -9.97 -18.99
CA SER A 55 10.46 -8.74 -19.26
C SER A 55 9.50 -7.66 -19.77
N MET A 56 9.40 -6.57 -19.01
CA MET A 56 8.54 -5.43 -19.33
C MET A 56 8.82 -4.83 -20.71
N ASN A 57 10.07 -4.93 -21.20
CA ASN A 57 10.47 -4.37 -22.50
C ASN A 57 10.98 -5.45 -23.47
N ARG A 58 10.30 -6.61 -23.53
CA ARG A 58 10.67 -7.68 -24.48
C ARG A 58 10.56 -7.27 -25.95
N ASN A 59 9.60 -6.41 -26.28
CA ASN A 59 9.44 -5.85 -27.62
C ASN A 59 9.27 -4.32 -27.53
N PRO A 60 10.34 -3.54 -27.78
CA PRO A 60 10.29 -2.10 -27.59
C PRO A 60 9.38 -1.39 -28.59
N VAL A 61 9.22 -1.93 -29.81
CA VAL A 61 8.34 -1.35 -30.84
C VAL A 61 6.87 -1.51 -30.45
N ALA A 62 6.48 -2.72 -30.03
CA ALA A 62 5.12 -2.98 -29.57
C ALA A 62 4.79 -2.19 -28.29
N LEU A 63 5.76 -2.06 -27.38
CA LEU A 63 5.60 -1.28 -26.15
C LEU A 63 5.41 0.21 -26.45
N ALA A 64 6.20 0.78 -27.36
CA ALA A 64 6.05 2.18 -27.79
C ALA A 64 4.67 2.45 -28.42
N TYR A 65 4.19 1.53 -29.26
CA TYR A 65 2.85 1.62 -29.85
C TYR A 65 1.75 1.56 -28.78
N ALA A 66 1.82 0.59 -27.86
CA ALA A 66 0.85 0.46 -26.78
C ALA A 66 0.84 1.69 -25.88
N LYS A 67 2.03 2.22 -25.52
CA LYS A 67 2.18 3.45 -24.75
C LYS A 67 1.47 4.63 -25.43
N HIS A 68 1.66 4.82 -26.73
CA HIS A 68 1.00 5.90 -27.48
C HIS A 68 -0.54 5.78 -27.44
N VAL A 69 -1.07 4.56 -27.57
CA VAL A 69 -2.52 4.30 -27.46
C VAL A 69 -3.03 4.62 -26.05
N PHE A 70 -2.32 4.19 -25.01
CA PHE A 70 -2.71 4.46 -23.61
C PHE A 70 -2.59 5.94 -23.28
N GLU A 71 -1.57 6.65 -23.78
CA GLU A 71 -1.44 8.09 -23.61
C GLU A 71 -2.60 8.86 -24.24
N SER A 72 -3.03 8.44 -25.43
CA SER A 72 -4.18 9.06 -26.11
C SER A 72 -5.51 8.78 -25.40
N ARG A 73 -5.66 7.59 -24.78
CA ARG A 73 -6.91 7.17 -24.13
C ARG A 73 -7.03 7.63 -22.68
N GLU A 74 -5.96 7.47 -21.93
CA GLU A 74 -5.87 7.83 -20.51
C GLU A 74 -5.26 9.20 -20.31
N GLY A 75 -5.11 9.96 -21.41
CA GLY A 75 -4.79 11.37 -21.45
C GLY A 75 -5.44 12.05 -20.26
N ALA A 76 -6.78 12.11 -20.21
CA ALA A 76 -7.62 12.74 -19.19
C ALA A 76 -7.36 12.41 -17.69
N ARG A 77 -6.59 11.35 -17.39
CA ARG A 77 -6.25 10.93 -16.02
C ARG A 77 -4.81 11.24 -15.60
N GLY A 78 -4.04 11.96 -16.42
CA GLY A 78 -2.59 11.98 -16.24
C GLY A 78 -2.00 10.66 -16.72
N ALA A 79 -1.94 10.47 -18.04
CA ALA A 79 -1.18 9.40 -18.71
C ALA A 79 0.25 9.22 -18.13
N ASP A 80 1.07 8.35 -18.72
CA ASP A 80 2.42 7.97 -18.25
C ASP A 80 3.43 9.14 -18.00
N GLY A 81 3.04 10.40 -18.21
CA GLY A 81 3.74 11.59 -17.72
C GLY A 81 2.78 12.75 -17.42
N GLY A 82 3.31 13.84 -16.84
CA GLY A 82 2.54 15.05 -16.46
C GLY A 82 1.91 15.83 -17.62
N ALA A 83 2.07 15.37 -18.86
CA ALA A 83 1.40 15.91 -20.06
C ALA A 83 0.23 15.04 -20.55
N GLY A 84 -0.13 13.97 -19.82
CA GLY A 84 -1.40 13.29 -20.03
C GLY A 84 -2.52 14.14 -19.46
N GLY A 85 -3.46 14.55 -20.32
CA GLY A 85 -4.58 15.44 -20.00
C GLY A 85 -5.45 15.16 -18.76
N GLY A 86 -6.48 15.97 -18.60
CA GLY A 86 -7.18 16.12 -17.32
C GLY A 86 -7.10 17.59 -17.01
N CYS A 87 -8.22 18.27 -17.24
CA CYS A 87 -8.40 19.72 -17.46
C CYS A 87 -7.43 20.45 -18.41
N GLY A 88 -6.33 19.83 -18.87
CA GLY A 88 -5.42 20.39 -19.88
C GLY A 88 -4.62 21.60 -19.40
N CYS A 89 -4.57 21.85 -18.09
CA CYS A 89 -3.79 22.96 -17.53
C CYS A 89 -2.35 22.49 -17.23
N ASN A 90 -1.46 22.70 -18.18
CA ASN A 90 -0.05 22.97 -17.88
C ASN A 90 0.15 24.49 -17.96
#